data_AF-A0A3N5GKA8-F1
#
_entry.id   AF-A0A3N5GKA8-F1
#
_cell.length_a   1.000
_cell.length_b   1.000
_cell.length_c   1.000
_cell.angle_alpha   90.00
_cell.angle_beta   90.00
_cell.angle_gamma   90.00
#
_symmetry.space_group_name_H-M   'P 1'
#
loop_
_entity.id
_entity.type
_entity.pdbx_description
1 polymer ?
#
loop_
_entity_poly.entity_id
_entity_poly.type
_entity_poly.pdbx_seq_one_letter_code
_entity_poly.pdbx_strand_id
1 'polypeptide(L)'
;MVARQLERRVEAAQDFLGGDHADAAAIRGARDTRIDVVHECVELDLGACPPTTIPSEISMPFGGDLGHTLEKMTVCRSTAEARCDIDSGVPTFVEMSERWSCDVCFSCHAVVIGPVTWGLGTTLALSVLILVGSRKLAHFDAALVGYTFSVLFATFGLTYRYAMWLQRPPTAMYWRRGWQAFFRRGWRLRNTGTWVQRVGVDVLGNRFIFARDRLRGLTHMLIMWGCLIAVAITFPLVFGWLHFRPVAGDLSLYEAVAFGFPAFRFPHDSAIAFFLFHGLVWSSFLVIAGVMLAVRRRMREEGAAAVQRFAEDFMPLILLFAVSLTGLMLTASYTWMKGYAYTFIAILHAITVIGTFLWLPFGKFFHIFQRPAQLGVGFYKDVARTAEQAHCRRCGHAFSSRMHIEDLIEVERQLGYTYEILGGTDDHYQWICPRCRRASLTMAQGALWRGRRGGIPIQDGRPLPMPVHANQGRGQGPLGDEDADNFYP
;
A
#
# COMPACT_ATOMS: atom_id res chain seq x y z
N MET A 1 -26.21 -6.67 28.50
CA MET A 1 -25.21 -7.69 28.91
C MET A 1 -23.81 -7.09 29.02
N VAL A 2 -23.38 -6.25 28.07
CA VAL A 2 -22.09 -5.51 28.11
C VAL A 2 -22.01 -4.48 29.25
N ALA A 3 -23.09 -3.75 29.56
CA ALA A 3 -23.10 -2.76 30.66
C ALA A 3 -22.86 -3.40 32.05
N ARG A 4 -23.48 -4.56 32.33
CA ARG A 4 -23.29 -5.34 33.58
C ARG A 4 -21.91 -6.00 33.70
N GLN A 5 -21.09 -5.94 32.65
CA GLN A 5 -19.73 -6.47 32.63
C GLN A 5 -18.69 -5.35 32.85
N LEU A 6 -19.07 -4.09 32.63
CA LEU A 6 -18.29 -2.90 32.97
C LEU A 6 -18.45 -2.54 34.45
N GLU A 7 -19.66 -2.58 35.03
CA GLU A 7 -19.88 -2.29 36.46
C GLU A 7 -19.07 -3.22 37.37
N ARG A 8 -19.07 -4.53 37.08
CA ARG A 8 -18.29 -5.53 37.82
C ARG A 8 -16.77 -5.36 37.70
N ARG A 9 -16.28 -4.65 36.67
CA ARG A 9 -14.85 -4.35 36.51
C ARG A 9 -14.43 -3.07 37.23
N VAL A 10 -15.36 -2.14 37.45
CA VAL A 10 -15.12 -0.92 38.23
C VAL A 10 -15.08 -1.26 39.73
N GLU A 11 -15.98 -2.12 40.20
CA GLU A 11 -15.98 -2.61 41.59
C GLU A 11 -14.70 -3.40 41.90
N ALA A 12 -14.25 -4.28 41.00
CA ALA A 12 -13.00 -5.04 41.15
C ALA A 12 -11.73 -4.16 41.12
N ALA A 13 -11.78 -2.98 40.49
CA ALA A 13 -10.66 -2.04 40.44
C ALA A 13 -10.59 -1.16 41.69
N GLN A 14 -11.72 -0.92 42.37
CA GLN A 14 -11.77 -0.16 43.62
C GLN A 14 -11.32 -1.01 44.82
N ASP A 15 -11.61 -2.32 44.82
CA ASP A 15 -11.11 -3.25 45.85
C ASP A 15 -9.59 -3.48 45.78
N PHE A 16 -8.96 -3.31 44.61
CA PHE A 16 -7.51 -3.43 44.47
C PHE A 16 -6.74 -2.19 44.98
N LEU A 17 -7.43 -1.06 45.18
CA LEU A 17 -6.83 0.23 45.56
C LEU A 17 -7.10 0.63 47.03
N GLY A 18 -7.77 -0.22 47.81
CA GLY A 18 -8.01 0.00 49.24
C GLY A 18 -6.96 -0.69 50.12
N GLY A 19 -5.87 0.00 50.46
CA GLY A 19 -4.87 -0.49 51.42
C GLY A 19 -3.80 0.54 51.78
N ASP A 20 -4.03 1.24 52.89
CA ASP A 20 -3.12 1.96 53.80
C ASP A 20 -2.05 2.94 53.29
N HIS A 21 -2.36 4.21 53.55
CA HIS A 21 -1.53 5.33 54.04
C HIS A 21 -0.02 5.12 54.25
N ALA A 22 0.78 5.56 53.28
CA ALA A 22 1.97 6.41 53.44
C ALA A 22 2.34 6.98 52.05
N ASP A 23 2.95 8.17 51.98
CA ASP A 23 3.50 8.80 50.76
C ASP A 23 2.59 9.64 49.85
N ALA A 24 1.45 10.12 50.35
CA ALA A 24 0.60 11.11 49.66
C ALA A 24 1.17 12.56 49.61
N ALA A 25 2.43 12.77 49.98
CA ALA A 25 3.11 14.08 49.99
C ALA A 25 4.17 14.24 48.88
N ALA A 26 4.71 13.15 48.31
CA ALA A 26 5.75 13.23 47.27
C ALA A 26 5.20 13.41 45.84
N ILE A 27 3.89 13.20 45.63
CA ILE A 27 3.26 13.19 44.28
C ILE A 27 2.64 14.56 43.91
N ARG A 28 2.59 15.53 44.84
CA ARG A 28 2.01 16.85 44.57
C ARG A 28 2.94 17.85 43.87
N GLY A 29 4.24 17.55 43.74
CA GLY A 29 5.21 18.38 43.00
C GLY A 29 5.42 18.02 41.52
N ALA A 30 4.81 16.94 41.03
CA ALA A 30 5.00 16.43 39.66
C ALA A 30 3.82 16.76 38.71
N ARG A 31 2.92 17.67 39.11
CA ARG A 31 1.74 18.07 38.31
C ARG A 31 1.99 19.20 37.31
N ASP A 32 3.22 19.71 37.19
CA ASP A 32 3.51 20.89 36.36
C ASP A 32 4.63 20.69 35.32
N THR A 33 4.86 19.45 34.88
CA THR A 33 5.70 19.18 33.71
C THR A 33 4.85 18.46 32.67
N ARG A 34 4.25 19.24 31.76
CA ARG A 34 3.73 18.72 30.48
C ARG A 34 4.88 18.02 29.76
N ILE A 35 4.83 16.69 29.75
CA ILE A 35 5.53 15.89 28.76
C ILE A 35 4.58 15.85 27.56
N ASP A 36 4.84 16.72 26.57
CA ASP A 36 4.19 16.64 25.27
C ASP A 36 4.65 15.35 24.58
N VAL A 37 3.88 14.28 24.80
CA VAL A 37 3.95 13.06 23.99
C VAL A 37 3.26 13.38 22.67
N VAL A 38 4.05 13.81 21.68
CA VAL A 38 3.60 13.94 20.29
C VAL A 38 3.38 12.52 19.75
N HIS A 39 2.15 12.02 19.90
CA HIS A 39 1.61 10.94 19.08
C HIS A 39 1.12 11.56 17.78
N GLU A 40 1.98 11.61 16.77
CA GLU A 40 1.57 12.02 15.43
C GLU A 40 1.02 10.79 14.68
N CYS A 41 -0.30 10.69 14.66
CA CYS A 41 -1.05 9.86 13.74
C CYS A 41 -0.78 10.36 12.31
N VAL A 42 -0.05 9.58 11.52
CA VAL A 42 0.11 9.83 10.08
C VAL A 42 -1.23 9.54 9.40
N GLU A 43 -2.04 10.58 9.27
CA GLU A 43 -3.18 10.63 8.38
C GLU A 43 -2.64 10.97 6.98
N LEU A 44 -2.65 9.97 6.10
CA LEU A 44 -2.33 10.11 4.67
C LEU A 44 -3.48 10.85 3.99
N ASP A 45 -3.47 12.17 4.12
CA ASP A 45 -4.34 13.03 3.35
C ASP A 45 -3.74 13.31 1.98
N LEU A 46 -4.63 13.32 0.98
CA LEU A 46 -4.29 13.45 -0.43
C LEU A 46 -3.77 14.87 -0.72
N GLY A 47 -2.48 14.98 -1.01
CA GLY A 47 -1.96 16.05 -1.88
C GLY A 47 -1.90 17.47 -1.32
N ALA A 48 -1.37 17.66 -0.11
CA ALA A 48 -0.91 18.98 0.34
C ALA A 48 0.59 18.95 0.69
N CYS A 49 1.36 19.89 0.12
CA CYS A 49 2.73 20.19 0.56
C CYS A 49 2.73 20.57 2.06
N PRO A 50 3.85 20.34 2.79
CA PRO A 50 3.93 20.68 4.20
C PRO A 50 3.75 22.18 4.42
N PRO A 51 3.05 22.62 5.49
CA PRO A 51 2.95 24.04 5.81
C PRO A 51 4.32 24.54 6.29
N THR A 52 4.83 25.57 5.63
CA THR A 52 6.01 26.34 6.03
C THR A 52 5.72 27.07 7.34
N THR A 53 6.51 26.80 8.37
CA THR A 53 6.58 27.60 9.59
C THR A 53 7.17 28.96 9.28
N ILE A 54 6.32 29.98 9.17
CA ILE A 54 6.70 31.39 9.22
C ILE A 54 6.63 31.82 10.69
N PRO A 55 7.65 32.50 11.26
CA PRO A 55 7.54 33.03 12.61
C PRO A 55 6.52 34.18 12.63
N SER A 56 5.42 33.99 13.38
CA SER A 56 4.41 35.00 13.62
C SER A 56 4.81 35.90 14.80
N GLU A 57 5.47 37.02 14.52
CA GLU A 57 5.38 38.22 15.36
C GLU A 57 4.80 39.34 14.50
N ILE A 58 3.59 39.78 14.86
CA ILE A 58 3.05 41.15 14.84
C ILE A 58 1.54 41.03 15.05
N SER A 59 1.12 41.36 16.27
CA SER A 59 -0.26 41.53 16.69
C SER A 59 -0.77 42.93 16.29
N MET A 60 -1.98 43.03 15.72
CA MET A 60 -3.01 44.00 16.11
C MET A 60 -4.38 43.72 15.42
N PRO A 61 -5.52 44.16 16.00
CA PRO A 61 -6.86 43.58 15.76
C PRO A 61 -7.81 44.47 14.92
N PHE A 62 -8.84 43.87 14.30
CA PHE A 62 -10.29 44.25 14.30
C PHE A 62 -11.06 43.75 13.05
N GLY A 63 -12.17 43.04 13.31
CA GLY A 63 -13.52 43.31 12.75
C GLY A 63 -13.93 42.91 11.32
N GLY A 64 -14.89 41.99 11.21
CA GLY A 64 -16.14 42.21 10.43
C GLY A 64 -16.29 41.63 9.00
N ASP A 65 -16.98 40.49 8.94
CA ASP A 65 -18.10 40.11 8.04
C ASP A 65 -17.99 39.87 6.50
N LEU A 66 -18.72 38.81 6.09
CA LEU A 66 -19.32 38.42 4.79
C LEU A 66 -18.47 38.20 3.49
N GLY A 67 -18.52 36.96 2.99
CA GLY A 67 -19.12 36.66 1.68
C GLY A 67 -18.22 36.39 0.45
N HIS A 68 -18.49 35.24 -0.19
CA HIS A 68 -18.23 34.87 -1.59
C HIS A 68 -16.90 34.20 -2.03
N THR A 69 -17.05 32.89 -2.28
CA THR A 69 -16.48 32.09 -3.38
C THR A 69 -16.19 32.87 -4.67
N LEU A 70 -14.91 32.94 -5.06
CA LEU A 70 -14.34 32.79 -6.43
C LEU A 70 -12.99 33.53 -6.53
N GLU A 71 -11.94 33.04 -5.86
CA GLU A 71 -10.58 33.56 -6.10
C GLU A 71 -9.49 32.58 -5.65
N LYS A 72 -9.31 31.48 -6.40
CA LYS A 72 -8.10 30.63 -6.31
C LYS A 72 -7.63 30.26 -7.71
N MET A 73 -7.40 31.28 -8.53
CA MET A 73 -6.76 31.08 -9.84
C MET A 73 -6.09 32.36 -10.36
N THR A 74 -5.55 33.22 -9.51
CA THR A 74 -4.74 34.37 -9.96
C THR A 74 -3.79 34.86 -8.86
N VAL A 75 -2.72 34.12 -8.58
CA VAL A 75 -1.53 34.69 -7.92
C VAL A 75 -0.31 34.36 -8.78
N CYS A 76 -0.29 34.95 -9.98
CA CYS A 76 0.89 35.14 -10.82
C CYS A 76 0.72 36.48 -11.54
N ARG A 77 0.74 37.59 -10.80
CA ARG A 77 0.92 38.91 -11.41
C ARG A 77 1.50 39.93 -10.42
N SER A 78 2.75 40.29 -10.71
CA SER A 78 3.43 41.58 -10.46
C SER A 78 3.31 42.25 -9.09
N THR A 79 4.45 42.32 -8.41
CA THR A 79 4.92 43.60 -7.81
C THR A 79 6.40 43.74 -8.11
N ALA A 80 6.68 44.36 -9.25
CA ALA A 80 7.97 44.95 -9.55
C ALA A 80 7.90 46.42 -9.12
N GLU A 81 8.50 46.77 -7.97
CA GLU A 81 8.86 48.14 -7.60
C GLU A 81 9.66 48.13 -6.30
N ALA A 82 11.00 48.14 -6.39
CA ALA A 82 11.88 48.83 -5.45
C ALA A 82 13.32 48.90 -5.99
N ARG A 83 13.86 50.11 -5.96
CA ARG A 83 15.18 50.58 -6.41
C ARG A 83 16.36 49.83 -5.78
N CYS A 84 17.44 49.70 -6.55
CA CYS A 84 18.78 49.28 -6.14
C CYS A 84 19.40 50.18 -5.07
N ASP A 85 20.14 49.57 -4.13
CA ASP A 85 21.42 50.12 -3.66
C ASP A 85 22.39 48.99 -3.20
N ILE A 86 23.47 48.83 -3.98
CA ILE A 86 24.87 48.45 -3.71
C ILE A 86 25.26 47.15 -2.94
N ASP A 87 26.07 46.35 -3.66
CA ASP A 87 27.14 45.41 -3.26
C ASP A 87 26.94 44.45 -2.07
N SER A 88 26.50 43.23 -2.37
CA SER A 88 27.08 42.02 -1.78
C SER A 88 26.80 40.81 -2.67
N GLY A 89 27.83 40.01 -2.97
CA GLY A 89 27.73 38.77 -3.76
C GLY A 89 27.02 37.62 -3.03
N VAL A 90 25.93 37.90 -2.31
CA VAL A 90 25.09 36.94 -1.61
C VAL A 90 23.71 37.02 -2.25
N PRO A 91 23.17 35.92 -2.82
CA PRO A 91 21.83 35.96 -3.39
C PRO A 91 20.85 36.42 -2.31
N THR A 92 20.04 37.41 -2.64
CA THR A 92 19.08 37.99 -1.68
C THR A 92 18.05 36.93 -1.29
N PHE A 93 17.44 37.05 -0.11
CA PHE A 93 16.36 36.15 0.35
C PHE A 93 15.21 36.03 -0.68
N VAL A 94 15.03 37.07 -1.51
CA VAL A 94 14.07 37.09 -2.62
C VAL A 94 14.52 36.20 -3.79
N GLU A 95 15.78 36.26 -4.22
CA GLU A 95 16.31 35.33 -5.24
C GLU A 95 16.27 33.87 -4.76
N MET A 96 16.52 33.63 -3.47
CA MET A 96 16.42 32.30 -2.88
C MET A 96 14.95 31.83 -2.83
N SER A 97 14.01 32.67 -2.42
CA SER A 97 12.58 32.29 -2.38
C SER A 97 11.95 32.11 -3.77
N GLU A 98 12.39 32.89 -4.77
CA GLU A 98 11.96 32.74 -6.17
C GLU A 98 12.53 31.47 -6.80
N ARG A 99 13.82 31.18 -6.60
CA ARG A 99 14.44 29.92 -7.06
C ARG A 99 13.79 28.71 -6.41
N TRP A 100 13.52 28.76 -5.10
CA TRP A 100 12.81 27.70 -4.39
C TRP A 100 11.36 27.54 -4.86
N SER A 101 10.64 28.63 -5.11
CA SER A 101 9.26 28.58 -5.63
C SER A 101 9.21 28.01 -7.04
N CYS A 102 10.15 28.38 -7.91
CA CYS A 102 10.28 27.80 -9.25
C CYS A 102 10.66 26.33 -9.22
N ASP A 103 11.61 25.92 -8.38
CA ASP A 103 12.06 24.52 -8.26
C ASP A 103 10.96 23.61 -7.66
N VAL A 104 10.18 24.13 -6.70
CA VAL A 104 9.01 23.44 -6.13
C VAL A 104 7.89 23.32 -7.16
N CYS A 105 7.61 24.38 -7.93
CA CYS A 105 6.57 24.35 -8.95
C CYS A 105 6.95 23.43 -10.13
N PHE A 106 8.21 23.47 -10.58
CA PHE A 106 8.72 22.58 -11.63
C PHE A 106 8.76 21.12 -11.18
N SER A 107 9.20 20.86 -9.94
CA SER A 107 9.17 19.50 -9.36
C SER A 107 7.75 18.98 -9.21
N CYS A 108 6.80 19.81 -8.78
CA CYS A 108 5.39 19.42 -8.67
C CYS A 108 4.77 19.09 -10.04
N HIS A 109 5.05 19.90 -11.07
CA HIS A 109 4.61 19.63 -12.44
C HIS A 109 5.23 18.34 -13.01
N ALA A 110 6.54 18.14 -12.88
CA ALA A 110 7.22 16.95 -13.39
C ALA A 110 6.74 15.66 -12.69
N VAL A 111 6.47 15.74 -11.38
CA VAL A 111 5.95 14.65 -10.57
C VAL A 111 4.57 14.23 -11.07
N VAL A 112 3.67 15.15 -11.42
CA VAL A 112 2.29 14.80 -11.84
C VAL A 112 2.17 14.43 -13.33
N ILE A 113 2.93 15.09 -14.22
CA ILE A 113 2.81 14.87 -15.68
C ILE A 113 3.16 13.43 -16.07
N GLY A 114 4.22 12.86 -15.47
CA GLY A 114 4.63 11.48 -15.75
C GLY A 114 3.48 10.48 -15.51
N PRO A 115 2.88 10.42 -14.32
CA PRO A 115 1.83 9.45 -14.04
C PRO A 115 0.53 9.70 -14.78
N VAL A 116 0.19 10.96 -15.06
CA VAL A 116 -0.96 11.28 -15.93
C VAL A 116 -0.73 10.76 -17.35
N THR A 117 0.45 10.98 -17.93
CA THR A 117 0.77 10.47 -19.28
C THR A 117 0.77 8.95 -19.34
N TRP A 118 1.31 8.26 -18.34
CA TRP A 118 1.18 6.80 -18.23
C TRP A 118 -0.27 6.35 -18.13
N GLY A 119 -1.08 7.00 -17.29
CA GLY A 119 -2.50 6.67 -17.12
C GLY A 119 -3.31 6.87 -18.41
N LEU A 120 -3.10 7.99 -19.12
CA LEU A 120 -3.73 8.23 -20.41
C LEU A 120 -3.26 7.22 -21.46
N GLY A 121 -1.95 6.95 -21.50
CA GLY A 121 -1.35 6.00 -22.45
C GLY A 121 -1.89 4.58 -22.29
N THR A 122 -1.98 4.05 -21.07
CA THR A 122 -2.52 2.71 -20.83
C THR A 122 -4.02 2.63 -21.11
N THR A 123 -4.77 3.68 -20.78
CA THR A 123 -6.22 3.74 -21.05
C THR A 123 -6.50 3.84 -22.55
N LEU A 124 -5.69 4.60 -23.29
CA LEU A 124 -5.75 4.68 -24.75
C LEU A 124 -5.39 3.32 -25.37
N ALA A 125 -4.33 2.69 -24.90
CA ALA A 125 -3.93 1.36 -25.36
C ALA A 125 -5.05 0.32 -25.12
N LEU A 126 -5.66 0.32 -23.94
CA LEU A 126 -6.80 -0.57 -23.65
C LEU A 126 -8.00 -0.26 -24.56
N SER A 127 -8.32 1.02 -24.76
CA SER A 127 -9.39 1.43 -25.69
C SER A 127 -9.14 0.92 -27.11
N VAL A 128 -7.91 1.03 -27.62
CA VAL A 128 -7.52 0.49 -28.92
C VAL A 128 -7.63 -1.03 -28.95
N LEU A 129 -7.19 -1.74 -27.91
CA LEU A 129 -7.32 -3.20 -27.82
C LEU A 129 -8.79 -3.65 -27.80
N ILE A 130 -9.68 -2.91 -27.14
CA ILE A 130 -11.13 -3.15 -27.16
C ILE A 130 -11.66 -2.97 -28.58
N LEU A 131 -11.33 -1.87 -29.26
CA LEU A 131 -11.77 -1.60 -30.63
C LEU A 131 -11.29 -2.65 -31.64
N VAL A 132 -10.02 -3.06 -31.53
CA VAL A 132 -9.43 -4.09 -32.41
C VAL A 132 -10.04 -5.46 -32.10
N GLY A 133 -10.08 -5.85 -30.83
CA GLY A 133 -10.54 -7.18 -30.42
C GLY A 133 -12.05 -7.40 -30.62
N SER A 134 -12.86 -6.35 -30.53
CA SER A 134 -14.31 -6.38 -30.81
C SER A 134 -14.64 -6.26 -32.30
N ARG A 135 -13.63 -6.14 -33.18
CA ARG A 135 -13.76 -5.86 -34.62
C ARG A 135 -14.58 -4.60 -34.91
N LYS A 136 -14.09 -3.44 -34.47
CA LYS A 136 -14.76 -2.13 -34.58
C LYS A 136 -16.14 -2.13 -33.91
N LEU A 137 -16.24 -2.74 -32.73
CA LEU A 137 -17.47 -2.86 -31.92
C LEU A 137 -18.58 -3.72 -32.55
N ALA A 138 -18.30 -4.49 -33.61
CA ALA A 138 -19.29 -5.35 -34.25
C ALA A 138 -19.83 -6.46 -33.33
N HIS A 139 -19.02 -6.90 -32.36
CA HIS A 139 -19.39 -7.94 -31.38
C HIS A 139 -19.55 -7.38 -29.96
N PHE A 140 -19.71 -6.06 -29.84
CA PHE A 140 -19.84 -5.40 -28.56
C PHE A 140 -21.31 -5.31 -28.13
N ASP A 141 -21.63 -5.77 -26.92
CA ASP A 141 -22.98 -5.65 -26.36
C ASP A 141 -23.20 -4.25 -25.78
N ALA A 142 -24.21 -3.53 -26.28
CA ALA A 142 -24.56 -2.19 -25.81
C ALA A 142 -24.96 -2.16 -24.32
N ALA A 143 -25.47 -3.27 -23.76
CA ALA A 143 -25.75 -3.37 -22.34
C ALA A 143 -24.47 -3.31 -21.49
N LEU A 144 -23.29 -3.57 -22.09
CA LEU A 144 -22.01 -3.64 -21.40
C LEU A 144 -21.21 -2.32 -21.41
N VAL A 145 -21.76 -1.26 -22.01
CA VAL A 145 -21.12 0.07 -22.11
C VAL A 145 -20.69 0.60 -20.74
N GLY A 146 -21.59 0.55 -19.74
CA GLY A 146 -21.29 1.05 -18.39
C GLY A 146 -20.10 0.35 -17.73
N TYR A 147 -20.00 -0.98 -17.91
CA TYR A 147 -18.87 -1.75 -17.40
C TYR A 147 -17.57 -1.35 -18.10
N THR A 148 -17.61 -1.17 -19.42
CA THR A 148 -16.42 -0.79 -20.20
C THR A 148 -15.86 0.54 -19.74
N PHE A 149 -16.69 1.58 -19.59
CA PHE A 149 -16.25 2.88 -19.07
C PHE A 149 -15.70 2.79 -17.64
N SER A 150 -16.34 1.99 -16.79
CA SER A 150 -15.86 1.77 -15.41
C SER A 150 -14.48 1.11 -15.37
N VAL A 151 -14.20 0.18 -16.29
CA VAL A 151 -12.89 -0.50 -16.42
C VAL A 151 -11.84 0.43 -17.01
N LEU A 152 -12.19 1.27 -17.99
CA LEU A 152 -11.28 2.30 -18.51
C LEU A 152 -10.90 3.31 -17.42
N PHE A 153 -11.87 3.78 -16.63
CA PHE A 153 -11.62 4.65 -15.48
C PHE A 153 -10.72 3.98 -14.44
N ALA A 154 -11.02 2.73 -14.07
CA ALA A 154 -10.19 1.96 -13.15
C ALA A 154 -8.76 1.79 -13.69
N THR A 155 -8.61 1.53 -15.00
CA THR A 155 -7.30 1.39 -15.67
C THR A 155 -6.49 2.68 -15.57
N PHE A 156 -7.11 3.82 -15.85
CA PHE A 156 -6.48 5.14 -15.66
C PHE A 156 -6.04 5.34 -14.21
N GLY A 157 -6.98 5.24 -13.27
CA GLY A 157 -6.73 5.54 -11.85
C GLY A 157 -5.69 4.61 -11.22
N LEU A 158 -5.73 3.32 -11.57
CA LEU A 158 -4.73 2.34 -11.13
C LEU A 158 -3.35 2.65 -11.70
N THR A 159 -3.26 2.92 -13.00
CA THR A 159 -1.97 3.22 -13.64
C THR A 159 -1.38 4.50 -13.07
N TYR A 160 -2.19 5.56 -12.93
CA TYR A 160 -1.78 6.82 -12.32
C TYR A 160 -1.23 6.60 -10.90
N ARG A 161 -2.00 5.93 -10.04
CA ARG A 161 -1.59 5.66 -8.66
C ARG A 161 -0.36 4.75 -8.59
N TYR A 162 -0.25 3.79 -9.51
CA TYR A 162 0.91 2.90 -9.60
C TYR A 162 2.17 3.65 -10.03
N ALA A 163 2.08 4.51 -11.04
CA ALA A 163 3.20 5.31 -11.51
C ALA A 163 3.65 6.32 -10.43
N MET A 164 2.70 6.98 -9.75
CA MET A 164 2.97 7.83 -8.57
C MET A 164 3.70 7.05 -7.46
N TRP A 165 3.23 5.84 -7.16
CA TRP A 165 3.85 4.98 -6.15
C TRP A 165 5.27 4.56 -6.56
N LEU A 166 5.50 4.28 -7.85
CA LEU A 166 6.79 3.84 -8.36
C LEU A 166 7.85 4.95 -8.40
N GLN A 167 7.43 6.22 -8.46
CA GLN A 167 8.31 7.38 -8.46
C GLN A 167 8.89 7.74 -7.09
N ARG A 168 8.35 7.19 -6.00
CA ARG A 168 8.87 7.47 -4.66
C ARG A 168 10.31 6.95 -4.55
N PRO A 169 11.27 7.71 -3.99
CA PRO A 169 12.69 7.30 -3.94
C PRO A 169 12.94 5.86 -3.49
N PRO A 170 12.31 5.35 -2.40
CA PRO A 170 12.53 3.98 -1.94
C PRO A 170 12.04 2.92 -2.93
N THR A 171 10.85 3.12 -3.50
CA THR A 171 10.23 2.15 -4.41
C THR A 171 10.90 2.17 -5.78
N ALA A 172 11.26 3.36 -6.27
CA ALA A 172 12.06 3.53 -7.48
C ALA A 172 13.42 2.82 -7.36
N MET A 173 14.07 2.89 -6.19
CA MET A 173 15.34 2.21 -5.95
C MET A 173 15.19 0.69 -6.03
N TYR A 174 14.23 0.11 -5.30
CA TYR A 174 13.96 -1.33 -5.39
C TYR A 174 13.52 -1.78 -6.78
N TRP A 175 12.74 -0.97 -7.50
CA TRP A 175 12.33 -1.26 -8.87
C TRP A 175 13.54 -1.34 -9.82
N ARG A 176 14.41 -0.31 -9.78
CA ARG A 176 15.63 -0.27 -10.60
C ARG A 176 16.56 -1.45 -10.27
N ARG A 177 16.84 -1.67 -8.99
CA ARG A 177 17.72 -2.75 -8.52
C ARG A 177 17.13 -4.13 -8.83
N GLY A 178 15.81 -4.30 -8.70
CA GLY A 178 15.10 -5.52 -9.05
C GLY A 178 15.26 -5.89 -10.53
N TRP A 179 15.08 -4.92 -11.44
CA TRP A 179 15.31 -5.14 -12.87
C TRP A 179 16.78 -5.36 -13.22
N GLN A 180 17.71 -4.64 -12.58
CA GLN A 180 19.14 -4.87 -12.75
C GLN A 180 19.54 -6.30 -12.33
N ALA A 181 19.00 -6.78 -11.21
CA ALA A 181 19.21 -8.15 -10.75
C ALA A 181 18.59 -9.18 -11.71
N PHE A 182 17.38 -8.92 -12.21
CA PHE A 182 16.69 -9.80 -13.14
C PHE A 182 17.43 -9.93 -14.48
N PHE A 183 17.89 -8.82 -15.06
CA PHE A 183 18.54 -8.79 -16.38
C PHE A 183 20.05 -9.04 -16.37
N ARG A 184 20.65 -9.34 -15.22
CA ARG A 184 22.08 -9.66 -15.10
C ARG A 184 22.49 -10.76 -16.08
N ARG A 185 23.54 -10.48 -16.86
CA ARG A 185 24.02 -11.35 -17.96
C ARG A 185 24.39 -12.73 -17.40
N GLY A 186 23.95 -13.81 -18.05
CA GLY A 186 24.19 -15.20 -17.64
C GLY A 186 23.15 -15.83 -16.70
N TRP A 187 22.27 -15.04 -16.06
CA TRP A 187 21.32 -15.54 -15.07
C TRP A 187 19.84 -15.46 -15.48
N ARG A 188 19.55 -14.94 -16.68
CA ARG A 188 18.18 -14.64 -17.14
C ARG A 188 17.24 -15.85 -17.09
N LEU A 189 17.66 -17.00 -17.63
CA LEU A 189 16.85 -18.23 -17.63
C LEU A 189 16.54 -18.72 -16.21
N ARG A 190 17.55 -18.72 -15.33
CA ARG A 190 17.36 -19.09 -13.91
C ARG A 190 16.41 -18.10 -13.22
N ASN A 191 16.63 -16.81 -13.43
CA ASN A 191 15.81 -15.74 -12.84
C ASN A 191 14.36 -15.81 -13.33
N THR A 192 14.11 -16.13 -14.61
CA THR A 192 12.77 -16.37 -15.15
C THR A 192 12.12 -17.58 -14.47
N GLY A 193 12.84 -18.71 -14.31
CA GLY A 193 12.34 -19.88 -13.59
C GLY A 193 11.99 -19.57 -12.13
N THR A 194 12.88 -18.88 -11.41
CA THR A 194 12.64 -18.43 -10.04
C THR A 194 11.47 -17.45 -9.96
N TRP A 195 11.31 -16.57 -10.94
CA TRP A 195 10.18 -15.64 -11.01
C TRP A 195 8.86 -16.38 -11.18
N VAL A 196 8.77 -17.32 -12.13
CA VAL A 196 7.57 -18.15 -12.33
C VAL A 196 7.23 -18.93 -11.07
N GLN A 197 8.23 -19.54 -10.43
CA GLN A 197 8.04 -20.26 -9.18
C GLN A 197 7.50 -19.35 -8.07
N ARG A 198 8.07 -18.15 -7.87
CA ARG A 198 7.62 -17.19 -6.86
C ARG A 198 6.22 -16.65 -7.15
N VAL A 199 5.90 -16.37 -8.41
CA VAL A 199 4.53 -16.00 -8.82
C VAL A 199 3.55 -17.12 -8.47
N GLY A 200 3.87 -18.36 -8.83
CA GLY A 200 3.01 -19.52 -8.55
C GLY A 200 2.81 -19.77 -7.06
N VAL A 201 3.88 -19.75 -6.27
CA VAL A 201 3.85 -20.15 -4.85
C VAL A 201 3.46 -19.00 -3.93
N ASP A 202 4.04 -17.81 -4.12
CA ASP A 202 3.90 -16.70 -3.17
C ASP A 202 2.74 -15.76 -3.51
N VAL A 203 2.43 -15.60 -4.80
CA VAL A 203 1.30 -14.78 -5.27
C VAL A 203 0.04 -15.63 -5.41
N LEU A 204 0.03 -16.64 -6.29
CA LEU A 204 -1.15 -17.47 -6.54
C LEU A 204 -1.41 -18.51 -5.44
N GLY A 205 -0.35 -19.07 -4.86
CA GLY A 205 -0.45 -20.01 -3.74
C GLY A 205 -0.63 -19.35 -2.37
N ASN A 206 -0.41 -18.04 -2.26
CA ASN A 206 -0.43 -17.29 -1.00
C ASN A 206 0.41 -17.95 0.12
N ARG A 207 1.48 -18.69 -0.20
CA ARG A 207 2.28 -19.47 0.77
C ARG A 207 2.70 -18.64 1.98
N PHE A 208 3.19 -17.43 1.74
CA PHE A 208 3.58 -16.49 2.81
C PHE A 208 2.44 -16.20 3.80
N ILE A 209 1.20 -16.06 3.30
CA ILE A 209 0.05 -15.79 4.14
C ILE A 209 -0.33 -17.03 4.95
N PHE A 210 -0.34 -18.21 4.32
CA PHE A 210 -0.61 -19.48 4.99
C PHE A 210 0.42 -19.83 6.06
N ALA A 211 1.68 -19.45 5.86
CA ALA A 211 2.74 -19.64 6.84
C ALA A 211 2.52 -18.82 8.12
N ARG A 212 1.86 -17.65 8.01
CA ARG A 212 1.58 -16.77 9.16
C ARG A 212 0.28 -17.12 9.88
N ASP A 213 -0.79 -17.34 9.13
CA ASP A 213 -2.08 -17.79 9.68
C ASP A 213 -2.89 -18.52 8.61
N ARG A 214 -3.33 -19.75 8.93
CA ARG A 214 -4.05 -20.61 7.98
C ARG A 214 -5.42 -20.05 7.62
N LEU A 215 -6.12 -19.45 8.59
CA LEU A 215 -7.45 -18.89 8.34
C LEU A 215 -7.36 -17.67 7.42
N ARG A 216 -6.41 -16.78 7.66
CA ARG A 216 -6.07 -15.65 6.78
C ARG A 216 -5.67 -16.13 5.39
N GLY A 217 -4.86 -17.17 5.30
CA GLY A 217 -4.48 -17.80 4.03
C GLY A 217 -5.71 -18.26 3.23
N LEU A 218 -6.60 -19.03 3.86
CA LEU A 218 -7.83 -19.53 3.23
C LEU A 218 -8.75 -18.38 2.80
N THR A 219 -8.96 -17.38 3.66
CA THR A 219 -9.72 -16.17 3.33
C THR A 219 -9.18 -15.50 2.06
N HIS A 220 -7.87 -15.29 1.96
CA HIS A 220 -7.27 -14.66 0.78
C HIS A 220 -7.36 -15.56 -0.43
N MET A 221 -7.20 -16.87 -0.28
CA MET A 221 -7.31 -17.83 -1.38
C MET A 221 -8.71 -17.79 -2.02
N LEU A 222 -9.76 -17.84 -1.21
CA LEU A 222 -11.15 -17.81 -1.67
C LEU A 222 -11.49 -16.49 -2.37
N ILE A 223 -11.17 -15.35 -1.74
CA ILE A 223 -11.44 -14.03 -2.33
C ILE A 223 -10.64 -13.84 -3.63
N MET A 224 -9.35 -14.16 -3.61
CA MET A 224 -8.47 -13.96 -4.76
C MET A 224 -8.89 -14.81 -5.95
N TRP A 225 -9.09 -16.12 -5.77
CA TRP A 225 -9.50 -16.99 -6.89
C TRP A 225 -10.91 -16.70 -7.37
N GLY A 226 -11.84 -16.38 -6.47
CA GLY A 226 -13.15 -15.90 -6.86
C GLY A 226 -13.05 -14.67 -7.78
N CYS A 227 -12.36 -13.62 -7.34
CA CYS A 227 -12.17 -12.43 -8.16
C CYS A 227 -11.39 -12.69 -9.47
N LEU A 228 -10.36 -13.53 -9.45
CA LEU A 228 -9.57 -13.86 -10.65
C LEU A 228 -10.42 -14.60 -11.69
N ILE A 229 -11.23 -15.58 -11.26
CA ILE A 229 -12.16 -16.29 -12.15
C ILE A 229 -13.21 -15.32 -12.72
N ALA A 230 -13.80 -14.47 -11.87
CA ALA A 230 -14.74 -13.44 -12.31
C ALA A 230 -14.14 -12.54 -13.39
N VAL A 231 -12.95 -11.99 -13.15
CA VAL A 231 -12.27 -11.09 -14.10
C VAL A 231 -11.88 -11.82 -15.38
N ALA A 232 -11.35 -13.05 -15.28
CA ALA A 232 -10.95 -13.85 -16.44
C ALA A 232 -12.12 -14.16 -17.38
N ILE A 233 -13.34 -14.29 -16.86
CA ILE A 233 -14.55 -14.53 -17.65
C ILE A 233 -15.17 -13.20 -18.12
N THR A 234 -15.35 -12.24 -17.20
CA THR A 234 -16.10 -11.00 -17.49
C THR A 234 -15.36 -10.03 -18.40
N PHE A 235 -14.04 -9.87 -18.28
CA PHE A 235 -13.32 -8.88 -19.09
C PHE A 235 -13.37 -9.22 -20.59
N PRO A 236 -13.07 -10.46 -21.03
CA PRO A 236 -13.23 -10.81 -22.43
C PRO A 236 -14.66 -10.61 -22.96
N LEU A 237 -15.69 -10.89 -22.15
CA LEU A 237 -17.09 -10.68 -22.52
C LEU A 237 -17.41 -9.18 -22.66
N VAL A 238 -17.05 -8.36 -21.67
CA VAL A 238 -17.28 -6.90 -21.65
C VAL A 238 -16.55 -6.22 -22.80
N PHE A 239 -15.33 -6.65 -23.14
CA PHE A 239 -14.56 -6.07 -24.23
C PHE A 239 -15.00 -6.57 -25.62
N GLY A 240 -15.97 -7.49 -25.69
CA GLY A 240 -16.38 -8.14 -26.94
C GLY A 240 -15.29 -9.03 -27.56
N TRP A 241 -14.28 -9.42 -26.78
CA TRP A 241 -13.23 -10.34 -27.19
C TRP A 241 -13.70 -11.79 -27.19
N LEU A 242 -14.69 -12.12 -26.36
CA LEU A 242 -15.30 -13.44 -26.29
C LEU A 242 -16.82 -13.30 -26.42
N HIS A 243 -17.44 -14.11 -27.28
CA HIS A 243 -18.89 -14.28 -27.29
C HIS A 243 -19.25 -15.69 -27.72
N PHE A 244 -20.47 -16.12 -27.39
CA PHE A 244 -21.01 -17.42 -27.72
C PHE A 244 -22.17 -17.28 -28.69
N ARG A 245 -22.21 -18.12 -29.72
CA ARG A 245 -23.32 -18.18 -30.66
C ARG A 245 -23.70 -19.63 -30.99
N PRO A 246 -24.98 -19.92 -31.24
CA PRO A 246 -25.37 -21.23 -31.74
C PRO A 246 -24.80 -21.48 -33.15
N VAL A 247 -24.51 -22.73 -33.46
CA VAL A 247 -24.05 -23.13 -34.80
C VAL A 247 -25.24 -23.13 -35.77
N ALA A 248 -25.07 -22.54 -36.94
CA ALA A 248 -26.13 -22.52 -37.95
C ALA A 248 -26.48 -23.94 -38.40
N GLY A 249 -27.73 -24.35 -38.20
CA GLY A 249 -28.22 -25.69 -38.55
C GLY A 249 -28.17 -26.71 -37.41
N ASP A 250 -27.54 -26.40 -36.26
CA ASP A 250 -27.52 -27.28 -35.09
C ASP A 250 -27.59 -26.48 -33.78
N LEU A 251 -28.79 -26.44 -33.18
CA LEU A 251 -29.03 -25.74 -31.92
C LEU A 251 -28.45 -26.47 -30.70
N SER A 252 -27.98 -27.71 -30.85
CA SER A 252 -27.35 -28.45 -29.76
C SER A 252 -25.90 -28.03 -29.53
N LEU A 253 -25.28 -27.35 -30.51
CA LEU A 253 -23.89 -26.93 -30.49
C LEU A 253 -23.76 -25.40 -30.32
N TYR A 254 -22.92 -25.00 -29.37
CA TYR A 254 -22.44 -23.64 -29.24
C TYR A 254 -21.04 -23.51 -29.82
N GLU A 255 -20.76 -22.35 -30.42
CA GLU A 255 -19.44 -21.94 -30.88
C GLU A 255 -18.94 -20.78 -30.04
N ALA A 256 -17.79 -20.95 -29.38
CA ALA A 256 -17.06 -19.87 -28.74
C ALA A 256 -16.27 -19.12 -29.82
N VAL A 257 -16.47 -17.81 -29.90
CA VAL A 257 -15.75 -16.92 -30.81
C VAL A 257 -14.83 -16.02 -29.99
N ALA A 258 -13.53 -16.09 -30.26
CA ALA A 258 -12.51 -15.28 -29.62
C ALA A 258 -11.89 -14.31 -30.63
N PHE A 259 -11.88 -13.01 -30.32
CA PHE A 259 -11.38 -11.93 -31.20
C PHE A 259 -12.01 -11.95 -32.62
N GLY A 260 -13.25 -12.44 -32.73
CA GLY A 260 -13.95 -12.60 -33.99
C GLY A 260 -13.56 -13.83 -34.82
N PHE A 261 -12.72 -14.73 -34.29
CA PHE A 261 -12.37 -16.01 -34.90
C PHE A 261 -13.03 -17.16 -34.14
N PRO A 262 -13.56 -18.19 -34.84
CA PRO A 262 -14.11 -19.36 -34.17
C PRO A 262 -13.00 -20.08 -33.40
N ALA A 263 -13.13 -20.18 -32.08
CA ALA A 263 -12.14 -20.79 -31.21
C ALA A 263 -12.37 -22.30 -31.10
N PHE A 264 -13.54 -22.71 -30.63
CA PHE A 264 -13.95 -24.11 -30.53
C PHE A 264 -15.47 -24.25 -30.43
N ARG A 265 -15.97 -25.44 -30.78
CA ARG A 265 -17.38 -25.82 -30.70
C ARG A 265 -17.58 -26.84 -29.59
N PHE A 266 -18.69 -26.75 -28.88
CA PHE A 266 -19.00 -27.67 -27.79
C PHE A 266 -20.52 -27.88 -27.66
N PRO A 267 -20.98 -29.10 -27.30
CA PRO A 267 -22.38 -29.35 -26.99
C PRO A 267 -22.84 -28.59 -25.73
N HIS A 268 -24.08 -28.11 -25.73
CA HIS A 268 -24.67 -27.38 -24.60
C HIS A 268 -24.79 -28.23 -23.33
N ASP A 269 -24.87 -29.55 -23.46
CA ASP A 269 -24.95 -30.55 -22.38
C ASP A 269 -23.56 -31.04 -21.92
N SER A 270 -22.48 -30.50 -22.47
CA SER A 270 -21.11 -30.89 -22.11
C SER A 270 -20.66 -30.32 -20.75
N ALA A 271 -19.71 -31.00 -20.11
CA ALA A 271 -19.04 -30.48 -18.92
C ALA A 271 -18.35 -29.12 -19.16
N ILE A 272 -17.84 -28.90 -20.38
CA ILE A 272 -17.24 -27.62 -20.77
C ILE A 272 -18.28 -26.50 -20.74
N ALA A 273 -19.47 -26.71 -21.32
CA ALA A 273 -20.58 -25.77 -21.25
C ALA A 273 -20.98 -25.48 -19.80
N PHE A 274 -21.07 -26.53 -18.98
CA PHE A 274 -21.39 -26.38 -17.55
C PHE A 274 -20.43 -25.44 -16.83
N PHE A 275 -19.11 -25.66 -16.95
CA PHE A 275 -18.12 -24.80 -16.29
C PHE A 275 -18.05 -23.39 -16.88
N LEU A 276 -18.20 -23.22 -18.20
CA LEU A 276 -18.18 -21.89 -18.82
C LEU A 276 -19.41 -21.05 -18.41
N PHE A 277 -20.61 -21.62 -18.45
CA PHE A 277 -21.85 -20.90 -18.13
C PHE A 277 -22.08 -20.73 -16.63
N HIS A 278 -21.52 -21.61 -15.78
CA HIS A 278 -21.62 -21.50 -14.32
C HIS A 278 -20.34 -20.95 -13.66
N GLY A 279 -19.32 -20.56 -14.42
CA GLY A 279 -18.05 -20.08 -13.87
C GLY A 279 -18.21 -18.87 -12.93
N LEU A 280 -19.10 -17.94 -13.28
CA LEU A 280 -19.42 -16.78 -12.42
C LEU A 280 -20.18 -17.16 -11.15
N VAL A 281 -21.00 -18.21 -11.20
CA VAL A 281 -21.72 -18.75 -10.03
C VAL A 281 -20.70 -19.32 -9.03
N TRP A 282 -19.77 -20.14 -9.51
CA TRP A 282 -18.68 -20.69 -8.68
C TRP A 282 -17.81 -19.59 -8.07
N SER A 283 -17.46 -18.59 -8.88
CA SER A 283 -16.76 -17.40 -8.39
C SER A 283 -17.51 -16.72 -7.25
N SER A 284 -18.82 -16.48 -7.38
CA SER A 284 -19.62 -15.84 -6.34
C SER A 284 -19.64 -16.65 -5.04
N PHE A 285 -19.73 -17.98 -5.11
CA PHE A 285 -19.64 -18.82 -3.91
C PHE A 285 -18.29 -18.71 -3.20
N LEU A 286 -17.18 -18.71 -3.96
CA LEU A 286 -15.84 -18.52 -3.40
C LEU A 286 -15.71 -17.14 -2.74
N VAL A 287 -16.13 -16.07 -3.42
CA VAL A 287 -16.05 -14.70 -2.87
C VAL A 287 -16.92 -14.56 -1.62
N ILE A 288 -18.17 -15.03 -1.63
CA ILE A 288 -19.05 -14.95 -0.45
C ILE A 288 -18.44 -15.69 0.73
N ALA A 289 -17.98 -16.93 0.54
CA ALA A 289 -17.34 -17.70 1.61
C ALA A 289 -16.10 -16.97 2.15
N GLY A 290 -15.25 -16.43 1.26
CA GLY A 290 -14.09 -15.64 1.62
C GLY A 290 -14.44 -14.37 2.41
N VAL A 291 -15.45 -13.61 1.97
CA VAL A 291 -15.91 -12.41 2.67
C VAL A 291 -16.49 -12.75 4.04
N MET A 292 -17.30 -13.81 4.17
CA MET A 292 -17.84 -14.24 5.46
C MET A 292 -16.72 -14.60 6.44
N LEU A 293 -15.67 -15.30 5.99
CA LEU A 293 -14.49 -15.59 6.81
C LEU A 293 -13.72 -14.31 7.18
N ALA A 294 -13.56 -13.37 6.25
CA ALA A 294 -12.89 -12.10 6.50
C ALA A 294 -13.61 -11.26 7.57
N VAL A 295 -14.93 -11.14 7.46
CA VAL A 295 -15.78 -10.42 8.40
C VAL A 295 -15.77 -11.11 9.77
N ARG A 296 -15.93 -12.44 9.81
CA ARG A 296 -15.85 -13.21 11.06
C ARG A 296 -14.54 -12.97 11.79
N ARG A 297 -13.42 -12.98 11.07
CA ARG A 297 -12.09 -12.76 11.66
C ARG A 297 -11.96 -11.35 12.24
N ARG A 298 -12.36 -10.33 11.46
CA ARG A 298 -12.34 -8.92 11.88
C ARG A 298 -13.20 -8.62 13.10
N MET A 299 -14.32 -9.31 13.27
CA MET A 299 -15.20 -9.15 14.45
C MET A 299 -14.69 -9.88 15.70
N ARG A 300 -13.76 -10.84 15.56
CA ARG A 300 -13.28 -11.67 16.68
C ARG A 300 -11.85 -11.36 17.14
N GLU A 301 -11.02 -10.78 16.28
CA GLU A 301 -9.63 -10.45 16.62
C GLU A 301 -9.54 -9.05 17.25
N GLU A 302 -9.19 -8.96 18.53
CA GLU A 302 -9.14 -7.68 19.26
C GLU A 302 -8.11 -6.69 18.68
N GLY A 303 -6.96 -7.20 18.22
CA GLY A 303 -5.95 -6.37 17.55
C GLY A 303 -6.40 -5.82 16.19
N ALA A 304 -7.29 -6.52 15.49
CA ALA A 304 -7.86 -6.03 14.23
C ALA A 304 -8.95 -4.98 14.52
N ALA A 305 -9.77 -5.20 15.55
CA ALA A 305 -10.84 -4.28 15.94
C ALA A 305 -10.30 -2.91 16.39
N ALA A 306 -9.13 -2.87 17.04
CA ALA A 306 -8.56 -1.62 17.58
C ALA A 306 -8.06 -0.62 16.53
N VAL A 307 -7.67 -1.06 15.33
CA VAL A 307 -7.07 -0.20 14.28
C VAL A 307 -7.99 -0.05 13.06
N GLN A 308 -9.19 -0.63 13.10
CA GLN A 308 -10.00 -0.78 11.91
C GLN A 308 -10.65 0.53 11.44
N ARG A 309 -10.56 0.81 10.14
CA ARG A 309 -11.27 1.93 9.50
C ARG A 309 -12.39 1.41 8.62
N PHE A 310 -13.62 1.90 8.81
CA PHE A 310 -14.79 1.40 8.07
C PHE A 310 -14.61 1.49 6.54
N ALA A 311 -14.20 2.66 6.05
CA ALA A 311 -14.04 2.91 4.61
C ALA A 311 -12.92 2.06 3.98
N GLU A 312 -11.84 1.78 4.71
CA GLU A 312 -10.69 1.06 4.14
C GLU A 312 -10.82 -0.46 4.29
N ASP A 313 -11.50 -0.93 5.34
CA ASP A 313 -11.53 -2.34 5.71
C ASP A 313 -12.86 -3.05 5.45
N PHE A 314 -14.01 -2.37 5.62
CA PHE A 314 -15.34 -2.97 5.39
C PHE A 314 -15.90 -2.66 4.02
N MET A 315 -15.72 -1.43 3.51
CA MET A 315 -16.17 -1.06 2.15
C MET A 315 -15.78 -2.08 1.07
N PRO A 316 -14.51 -2.54 0.96
CA PRO A 316 -14.15 -3.54 -0.06
C PRO A 316 -14.90 -4.87 0.12
N LEU A 317 -15.13 -5.29 1.36
CA LEU A 317 -15.83 -6.54 1.66
C LEU A 317 -17.33 -6.43 1.34
N ILE A 318 -17.93 -5.29 1.62
CA ILE A 318 -19.34 -4.99 1.30
C ILE A 318 -19.53 -4.97 -0.22
N LEU A 319 -18.65 -4.30 -0.96
CA LEU A 319 -18.71 -4.25 -2.42
C LEU A 319 -18.58 -5.63 -3.06
N LEU A 320 -17.59 -6.43 -2.62
CA LEU A 320 -17.42 -7.81 -3.10
C LEU A 320 -18.62 -8.70 -2.78
N PHE A 321 -19.18 -8.57 -1.58
CA PHE A 321 -20.38 -9.29 -1.19
C PHE A 321 -21.59 -8.88 -2.04
N ALA A 322 -21.81 -7.58 -2.25
CA ALA A 322 -22.91 -7.05 -3.03
C ALA A 322 -22.85 -7.51 -4.49
N VAL A 323 -21.69 -7.43 -5.14
CA VAL A 323 -21.47 -7.94 -6.51
C VAL A 323 -21.76 -9.43 -6.61
N SER A 324 -21.23 -10.22 -5.68
CA SER A 324 -21.37 -11.69 -5.70
C SER A 324 -22.82 -12.12 -5.42
N LEU A 325 -23.47 -11.49 -4.44
CA LEU A 325 -24.84 -11.79 -4.06
C LEU A 325 -25.82 -11.43 -5.19
N THR A 326 -25.72 -10.22 -5.73
CA THR A 326 -26.59 -9.78 -6.84
C THR A 326 -26.35 -10.61 -8.09
N GLY A 327 -25.11 -11.05 -8.35
CA GLY A 327 -24.80 -11.99 -9.43
C GLY A 327 -25.48 -13.35 -9.26
N LEU A 328 -25.46 -13.92 -8.05
CA LEU A 328 -26.22 -15.15 -7.75
C LEU A 328 -27.73 -14.96 -7.85
N MET A 329 -28.23 -13.79 -7.46
CA MET A 329 -29.66 -13.46 -7.58
C MET A 329 -30.12 -13.44 -9.05
N LEU A 330 -29.26 -13.05 -10.00
CA LEU A 330 -29.58 -13.15 -11.43
C LEU A 330 -29.76 -14.60 -11.86
N THR A 331 -28.84 -15.48 -11.47
CA THR A 331 -28.95 -16.92 -11.75
C THR A 331 -30.18 -17.52 -11.09
N ALA A 332 -30.46 -17.17 -9.83
CA ALA A 332 -31.64 -17.64 -9.10
C ALA A 332 -32.94 -17.16 -9.74
N SER A 333 -33.00 -15.88 -10.15
CA SER A 333 -34.16 -15.30 -10.82
C SER A 333 -34.45 -16.01 -12.14
N TYR A 334 -33.43 -16.20 -12.98
CA TYR A 334 -33.58 -16.87 -14.28
C TYR A 334 -33.92 -18.36 -14.14
N THR A 335 -33.25 -19.08 -13.22
CA THR A 335 -33.35 -20.54 -13.11
C THR A 335 -34.59 -20.99 -12.33
N TRP A 336 -34.88 -20.34 -11.20
CA TRP A 336 -35.94 -20.78 -10.27
C TRP A 336 -37.19 -19.91 -10.30
N MET A 337 -37.03 -18.61 -10.56
CA MET A 337 -38.14 -17.65 -10.50
C MET A 337 -38.70 -17.29 -11.88
N LYS A 338 -38.31 -18.02 -12.94
CA LYS A 338 -38.74 -17.81 -14.33
C LYS A 338 -38.55 -16.35 -14.79
N GLY A 339 -37.48 -15.69 -14.33
CA GLY A 339 -37.14 -14.30 -14.67
C GLY A 339 -37.84 -13.21 -13.85
N TYR A 340 -38.51 -13.56 -12.74
CA TYR A 340 -39.12 -12.55 -11.87
C TYR A 340 -38.11 -11.52 -11.38
N ALA A 341 -38.47 -10.23 -11.51
CA ALA A 341 -37.65 -9.07 -11.15
C ALA A 341 -36.25 -9.04 -11.79
N TYR A 342 -36.01 -9.80 -12.88
CA TYR A 342 -34.69 -9.95 -13.49
C TYR A 342 -34.06 -8.59 -13.86
N THR A 343 -34.82 -7.71 -14.51
CA THR A 343 -34.33 -6.38 -14.92
C THR A 343 -33.92 -5.52 -13.73
N PHE A 344 -34.68 -5.55 -12.63
CA PHE A 344 -34.33 -4.81 -11.40
C PHE A 344 -33.03 -5.34 -10.79
N ILE A 345 -32.91 -6.67 -10.67
CA ILE A 345 -31.71 -7.32 -10.14
C ILE A 345 -30.50 -7.03 -11.06
N ALA A 346 -30.70 -7.01 -12.38
CA ALA A 346 -29.64 -6.73 -13.36
C ALA A 346 -29.12 -5.30 -13.25
N ILE A 347 -30.01 -4.32 -13.09
CA ILE A 347 -29.62 -2.92 -12.85
C ILE A 347 -28.87 -2.80 -11.52
N LEU A 348 -29.39 -3.42 -10.45
CA LEU A 348 -28.73 -3.41 -9.15
C LEU A 348 -27.34 -4.05 -9.22
N HIS A 349 -27.22 -5.20 -9.88
CA HIS A 349 -25.93 -5.84 -10.11
C HIS A 349 -24.97 -4.93 -10.87
N ALA A 350 -25.42 -4.31 -11.97
CA ALA A 350 -24.63 -3.38 -12.76
C ALA A 350 -24.10 -2.21 -11.91
N ILE A 351 -24.96 -1.60 -11.09
CA ILE A 351 -24.56 -0.51 -10.17
C ILE A 351 -23.46 -1.00 -9.21
N THR A 352 -23.62 -2.17 -8.60
CA THR A 352 -22.62 -2.70 -7.66
C THR A 352 -21.27 -2.98 -8.33
N VAL A 353 -21.28 -3.51 -9.56
CA VAL A 353 -20.04 -3.79 -10.32
C VAL A 353 -19.36 -2.50 -10.74
N ILE A 354 -20.09 -1.55 -11.33
CA ILE A 354 -19.56 -0.24 -11.73
C ILE A 354 -18.99 0.48 -10.51
N GLY A 355 -19.74 0.54 -9.42
CA GLY A 355 -19.29 1.14 -8.16
C GLY A 355 -18.02 0.48 -7.62
N THR A 356 -17.90 -0.84 -7.73
CA THR A 356 -16.70 -1.58 -7.33
C THR A 356 -15.48 -1.17 -8.15
N PHE A 357 -15.60 -1.05 -9.48
CA PHE A 357 -14.49 -0.62 -10.35
C PHE A 357 -14.10 0.84 -10.12
N LEU A 358 -15.07 1.74 -9.94
CA LEU A 358 -14.79 3.14 -9.64
C LEU A 358 -14.09 3.32 -8.29
N TRP A 359 -14.42 2.49 -7.30
CA TRP A 359 -13.78 2.51 -5.97
C TRP A 359 -12.39 1.89 -5.95
N LEU A 360 -12.12 0.93 -6.85
CA LEU A 360 -10.89 0.15 -6.92
C LEU A 360 -9.58 0.96 -6.84
N PRO A 361 -9.38 2.07 -7.61
CA PRO A 361 -8.14 2.86 -7.54
C PRO A 361 -7.97 3.64 -6.23
N PHE A 362 -9.05 3.93 -5.50
CA PHE A 362 -9.02 4.70 -4.24
C PHE A 362 -8.96 3.79 -3.01
N GLY A 363 -9.44 2.57 -3.17
CA GLY A 363 -9.55 1.61 -2.09
C GLY A 363 -8.26 0.91 -1.69
N LYS A 364 -8.41 0.00 -0.72
CA LYS A 364 -7.36 -0.90 -0.27
C LYS A 364 -6.93 -1.87 -1.36
N PHE A 365 -7.79 -2.24 -2.32
CA PHE A 365 -7.47 -3.19 -3.41
C PHE A 365 -6.29 -2.79 -4.29
N PHE A 366 -5.85 -1.53 -4.24
CA PHE A 366 -4.62 -1.11 -4.91
C PHE A 366 -3.39 -1.97 -4.56
N HIS A 367 -3.32 -2.54 -3.34
CA HIS A 367 -2.23 -3.43 -2.95
C HIS A 367 -2.09 -4.68 -3.83
N ILE A 368 -3.17 -5.10 -4.51
CA ILE A 368 -3.15 -6.22 -5.46
C ILE A 368 -2.16 -5.95 -6.60
N PHE A 369 -2.06 -4.70 -7.06
CA PHE A 369 -1.16 -4.29 -8.14
C PHE A 369 0.27 -4.03 -7.65
N GLN A 370 0.43 -3.66 -6.37
CA GLN A 370 1.75 -3.47 -5.75
C GLN A 370 2.45 -4.80 -5.42
N ARG A 371 1.69 -5.84 -5.06
CA ARG A 371 2.25 -7.11 -4.57
C ARG A 371 3.19 -7.81 -5.57
N PRO A 372 2.91 -7.86 -6.89
CA PRO A 372 3.86 -8.39 -7.86
C PRO A 372 5.21 -7.66 -7.87
N ALA A 373 5.24 -6.35 -7.56
CA ALA A 373 6.49 -5.60 -7.48
C ALA A 373 7.37 -6.03 -6.29
N GLN A 374 6.78 -6.63 -5.24
CA GLN A 374 7.54 -7.20 -4.11
C GLN A 374 8.42 -8.38 -4.54
N LEU A 375 8.12 -9.05 -5.67
CA LEU A 375 8.98 -10.08 -6.24
C LEU A 375 10.38 -9.55 -6.58
N GLY A 376 10.47 -8.28 -7.00
CA GLY A 376 11.74 -7.61 -7.26
C GLY A 376 12.60 -7.45 -5.99
N VAL A 377 11.96 -7.25 -4.83
CA VAL A 377 12.64 -7.19 -3.54
C VAL A 377 13.22 -8.55 -3.15
N GLY A 378 12.56 -9.65 -3.52
CA GLY A 378 13.12 -11.00 -3.35
C GLY A 378 14.45 -11.16 -4.09
N PHE A 379 14.50 -10.76 -5.37
CA PHE A 379 15.76 -10.79 -6.14
C PHE A 379 16.84 -9.86 -5.59
N TYR A 380 16.43 -8.69 -5.10
CA TYR A 380 17.34 -7.78 -4.41
C TYR A 380 18.00 -8.45 -3.20
N LYS A 381 17.22 -9.12 -2.36
CA LYS A 381 17.70 -9.87 -1.19
C LYS A 381 18.61 -11.05 -1.58
N ASP A 382 18.27 -11.78 -2.65
CA ASP A 382 19.11 -12.89 -3.13
C ASP A 382 20.50 -12.41 -3.55
N VAL A 383 20.56 -11.27 -4.26
CA VAL A 383 21.83 -10.65 -4.64
C VAL A 383 22.57 -10.14 -3.39
N ALA A 384 21.87 -9.51 -2.46
CA ALA A 384 22.44 -9.00 -1.21
C ALA A 384 23.11 -10.09 -0.36
N ARG A 385 22.59 -11.33 -0.37
CA ARG A 385 23.17 -12.49 0.34
C ARG A 385 24.53 -12.93 -0.22
N THR A 386 24.79 -12.67 -1.50
CA THR A 386 26.04 -13.09 -2.18
C THR A 386 27.00 -11.93 -2.40
N ALA A 387 26.56 -10.70 -2.17
CA ALA A 387 27.34 -9.49 -2.33
C ALA A 387 28.24 -9.22 -1.12
N GLU A 388 29.20 -8.30 -1.31
CA GLU A 388 30.04 -7.76 -0.25
C GLU A 388 29.18 -7.25 0.91
N GLN A 389 29.56 -7.62 2.15
CA GLN A 389 28.89 -7.16 3.35
C GLN A 389 29.51 -5.86 3.86
N ALA A 390 28.67 -4.92 4.28
CA ALA A 390 29.09 -3.74 5.01
C ALA A 390 29.45 -4.11 6.46
N HIS A 391 30.57 -3.57 6.92
CA HIS A 391 31.02 -3.68 8.30
C HIS A 391 30.63 -2.44 9.10
N CYS A 392 30.14 -2.66 10.32
CA CYS A 392 29.75 -1.57 11.20
C CYS A 392 30.96 -0.73 11.60
N ARG A 393 30.91 0.60 11.39
CA ARG A 393 32.01 1.52 11.76
C ARG A 393 32.29 1.57 13.27
N ARG A 394 31.31 1.21 14.11
CA ARG A 394 31.44 1.20 15.57
C ARG A 394 31.97 -0.13 16.13
N CYS A 395 31.42 -1.28 15.71
CA CYS A 395 31.77 -2.59 16.27
C CYS A 395 32.50 -3.54 15.31
N GLY A 396 32.75 -3.13 14.07
CA GLY A 396 33.48 -3.89 13.05
C GLY A 396 32.72 -5.07 12.42
N HIS A 397 31.55 -5.45 12.93
CA HIS A 397 30.84 -6.65 12.46
C HIS A 397 30.11 -6.42 11.14
N ALA A 398 30.13 -7.42 10.26
CA ALA A 398 29.27 -7.48 9.08
C ALA A 398 27.79 -7.56 9.51
N PHE A 399 26.92 -6.77 8.88
CA PHE A 399 25.51 -6.68 9.30
C PHE A 399 24.48 -6.53 8.17
N SER A 400 24.89 -6.15 6.97
CA SER A 400 24.03 -6.09 5.79
C SER A 400 24.90 -5.98 4.54
N SER A 401 24.33 -6.22 3.36
CA SER A 401 25.07 -6.00 2.11
C SER A 401 25.46 -4.53 1.95
N ARG A 402 26.66 -4.28 1.43
CA ARG A 402 27.15 -2.93 1.10
C ARG A 402 26.19 -2.19 0.18
N MET A 403 25.67 -2.88 -0.84
CA MET A 403 24.65 -2.36 -1.75
C MET A 403 23.44 -1.80 -0.99
N HIS A 404 22.94 -2.51 0.03
CA HIS A 404 21.78 -2.05 0.79
C HIS A 404 22.06 -0.78 1.58
N ILE A 405 23.23 -0.66 2.18
CA ILE A 405 23.61 0.53 2.94
C ILE A 405 23.78 1.73 2.03
N GLU A 406 24.47 1.58 0.90
CA GLU A 406 24.65 2.64 -0.08
C GLU A 406 23.32 3.08 -0.69
N ASP A 407 22.44 2.13 -1.03
CA ASP A 407 21.10 2.41 -1.55
C ASP A 407 20.23 3.14 -0.53
N LEU A 408 20.34 2.78 0.76
CA LEU A 408 19.59 3.43 1.83
C LEU A 408 20.06 4.87 2.07
N ILE A 409 21.37 5.11 2.06
CA ILE A 409 21.96 6.46 2.13
C ILE A 409 21.46 7.33 0.99
N GLU A 410 21.48 6.80 -0.23
CA GLU A 410 21.02 7.52 -1.42
C GLU A 410 19.52 7.86 -1.33
N VAL A 411 18.70 6.91 -0.90
CA VAL A 411 17.25 7.14 -0.71
C VAL A 411 16.99 8.16 0.39
N GLU A 412 17.72 8.12 1.49
CA GLU A 412 17.62 9.10 2.58
C GLU A 412 17.95 10.51 2.10
N ARG A 413 19.03 10.67 1.32
CA ARG A 413 19.38 11.94 0.68
C ARG A 413 18.31 12.46 -0.27
N GLN A 414 17.75 11.58 -1.11
CA GLN A 414 16.66 11.95 -2.03
C GLN A 414 15.38 12.37 -1.28
N LEU A 415 15.17 11.87 -0.06
CA LEU A 415 14.07 12.28 0.81
C LEU A 415 14.38 13.53 1.65
N GLY A 416 15.60 14.06 1.55
CA GLY A 416 16.03 15.25 2.32
C GLY A 416 16.42 14.95 3.76
N TYR A 417 16.68 13.67 4.11
CA TYR A 417 17.20 13.33 5.43
C TYR A 417 18.71 13.55 5.49
N THR A 418 19.16 14.25 6.53
CA THR A 418 20.58 14.48 6.82
C THR A 418 20.99 13.63 8.01
N TYR A 419 21.81 12.62 7.74
CA TYR A 419 22.30 11.66 8.73
C TYR A 419 23.82 11.50 8.69
N GLU A 420 24.51 12.47 8.10
CA GLU A 420 25.94 12.67 8.18
C GLU A 420 26.37 12.95 9.63
N ILE A 421 27.44 12.30 10.06
CA ILE A 421 28.02 12.47 11.40
C ILE A 421 29.09 13.57 11.31
N LEU A 422 28.96 14.58 12.18
CA LEU A 422 29.93 15.68 12.27
C LEU A 422 31.33 15.15 12.62
N GLY A 423 32.32 15.47 11.77
CA GLY A 423 33.73 15.13 12.01
C GLY A 423 34.33 14.05 11.10
N GLY A 424 33.55 13.46 10.18
CA GLY A 424 34.06 12.55 9.15
C GLY A 424 33.34 12.76 7.82
N THR A 425 34.07 13.10 6.77
CA THR A 425 33.52 13.43 5.44
C THR A 425 32.81 12.25 4.75
N ASP A 426 33.04 11.01 5.22
CA ASP A 426 32.43 9.77 4.71
C ASP A 426 31.52 9.06 5.75
N ASP A 427 31.26 9.70 6.89
CA ASP A 427 30.66 9.01 8.03
C ASP A 427 29.14 9.26 8.09
N HIS A 428 28.37 8.31 7.57
CA HIS A 428 26.91 8.33 7.58
C HIS A 428 26.37 7.37 8.63
N TYR A 429 25.29 7.75 9.32
CA TYR A 429 24.61 6.93 10.32
C TYR A 429 24.24 5.51 9.83
N GLN A 430 24.05 5.32 8.51
CA GLN A 430 23.67 4.03 7.95
C GLN A 430 24.78 2.98 8.02
N TRP A 431 26.04 3.40 8.17
CA TRP A 431 27.17 2.50 8.40
C TRP A 431 27.25 1.93 9.82
N ILE A 432 26.33 2.31 10.70
CA ILE A 432 26.22 1.76 12.06
C ILE A 432 25.14 0.66 12.06
N CYS A 433 25.44 -0.53 12.59
CA CYS A 433 24.48 -1.62 12.63
C CYS A 433 23.31 -1.31 13.59
N PRO A 434 22.11 -1.91 13.40
CA PRO A 434 20.94 -1.63 14.23
C PRO A 434 21.17 -1.82 15.75
N ARG A 435 22.01 -2.78 16.16
CA ARG A 435 22.38 -2.99 17.57
C ARG A 435 23.18 -1.82 18.13
N CYS A 436 24.21 -1.40 17.41
CA CYS A 436 25.02 -0.25 17.79
C CYS A 436 24.20 1.05 17.79
N ARG A 437 23.24 1.22 16.87
CA ARG A 437 22.32 2.37 16.89
C ARG A 437 21.49 2.43 18.17
N ARG A 438 20.83 1.31 18.53
CA ARG A 438 20.06 1.21 19.79
C ARG A 438 20.92 1.50 21.01
N ALA A 439 22.14 0.95 21.06
CA ALA A 439 23.06 1.21 22.16
C ALA A 439 23.57 2.65 22.19
N SER A 440 23.80 3.28 21.03
CA SER A 440 24.19 4.69 20.96
C SER A 440 23.13 5.61 21.58
N LEU A 441 21.85 5.32 21.37
CA LEU A 441 20.76 6.05 22.03
C LEU A 441 20.84 5.92 23.55
N THR A 442 20.96 4.70 24.08
CA THR A 442 21.05 4.47 25.53
C THR A 442 22.30 5.11 26.13
N MET A 443 23.43 5.08 25.42
CA MET A 443 24.67 5.70 25.88
C MET A 443 24.58 7.23 25.89
N ALA A 444 23.94 7.84 24.88
CA ALA A 444 23.68 9.27 24.85
C ALA A 444 22.76 9.69 26.00
N GLN A 445 21.69 8.94 26.26
CA GLN A 445 20.81 9.15 27.42
C GLN A 445 21.57 9.02 28.74
N GLY A 446 22.41 7.99 28.88
CA GLY A 446 23.27 7.80 30.05
C GLY A 446 24.29 8.93 30.25
N ALA A 447 24.86 9.45 29.16
CA ALA A 447 25.76 10.60 29.19
C ALA A 447 25.07 11.86 29.70
N LEU A 448 23.84 12.14 29.24
CA LEU A 448 23.01 13.26 29.72
C LEU A 448 22.61 13.13 31.19
N TRP A 449 22.57 11.91 31.73
CA TRP A 449 22.25 11.64 33.14
C TRP A 449 23.48 11.61 34.06
N ARG A 450 24.72 11.67 33.52
CA ARG A 450 25.94 11.73 34.33
C ARG A 450 25.84 12.90 35.32
N GLY A 451 26.06 12.62 36.60
CA GLY A 451 26.03 13.62 37.67
C GLY A 451 24.63 14.10 38.10
N ARG A 452 23.54 13.67 37.45
CA ARG A 452 22.15 13.97 37.87
C ARG A 452 21.48 12.85 38.63
N ARG A 453 21.88 11.60 38.38
CA ARG A 453 21.52 10.41 39.16
C ARG A 453 22.82 9.74 39.57
N GLY A 454 22.88 9.18 40.79
CA GLY A 454 24.07 8.59 41.41
C GLY A 454 24.61 7.31 40.76
N GLY A 455 24.61 7.22 39.43
CA GLY A 455 25.14 6.11 38.66
C GLY A 455 26.64 6.26 38.35
N ILE A 456 27.30 5.12 38.12
CA ILE A 456 28.71 5.07 37.73
C ILE A 456 28.87 5.68 36.33
N PRO A 457 29.75 6.68 36.14
CA PRO A 457 30.01 7.25 34.82
C PRO A 457 30.55 6.19 33.86
N ILE A 458 30.02 6.17 32.63
CA ILE A 458 30.63 5.39 31.54
C ILE A 458 31.99 6.03 31.22
N GLN A 459 33.08 5.27 31.32
CA GLN A 459 34.42 5.73 30.96
C GLN A 459 34.47 6.10 29.48
N ASP A 460 34.91 7.32 29.18
CA ASP A 460 35.16 7.76 27.80
C ASP A 460 36.42 7.06 27.26
N GLY A 461 36.36 6.57 26.01
CA GLY A 461 37.55 6.13 25.28
C GLY A 461 37.84 4.61 25.18
N ARG A 462 37.00 3.71 25.69
CA ARG A 462 37.09 2.27 25.32
C ARG A 462 36.22 1.97 24.10
N PRO A 463 36.65 1.13 23.14
CA PRO A 463 35.72 0.56 22.18
C PRO A 463 34.66 -0.19 22.98
N LEU A 464 33.46 0.38 23.04
CA LEU A 464 32.38 -0.20 23.82
C LEU A 464 32.03 -1.55 23.17
N PRO A 465 32.06 -2.65 23.95
CA PRO A 465 31.83 -3.98 23.42
C PRO A 465 30.46 -4.06 22.75
N MET A 466 30.31 -5.02 21.85
CA MET A 466 29.06 -5.21 21.12
C MET A 466 27.88 -5.29 22.11
N PRO A 467 26.81 -4.50 21.92
CA PRO A 467 25.64 -4.56 22.80
C PRO A 467 25.00 -5.93 22.72
N VAL A 468 25.01 -6.69 23.82
CA VAL A 468 24.34 -8.00 23.91
C VAL A 468 22.87 -7.77 24.22
N HIS A 469 21.98 -8.53 23.58
CA HIS A 469 20.57 -8.51 23.92
C HIS A 469 20.39 -8.99 25.37
N ALA A 470 19.81 -8.16 26.23
CA ALA A 470 19.55 -8.49 27.64
C ALA A 470 18.63 -9.70 27.80
N ASN A 471 17.77 -9.96 26.80
CA ASN A 471 17.05 -11.21 26.66
C ASN A 471 17.67 -12.02 25.52
N GLN A 472 18.32 -13.13 25.86
CA GLN A 472 18.68 -14.18 24.90
C GLN A 472 17.41 -14.95 24.51
N GLY A 473 16.46 -14.28 23.86
CA GLY A 473 15.21 -14.86 23.40
C GLY A 473 15.44 -15.83 22.24
N ARG A 474 16.20 -16.89 22.47
CA ARG A 474 16.24 -18.05 21.56
C ARG A 474 14.88 -18.73 21.65
N GLY A 475 14.11 -18.65 20.57
CA GLY A 475 12.99 -19.57 20.31
C GLY A 475 11.59 -19.17 20.77
N GLN A 476 11.36 -17.95 21.25
CA GLN A 476 10.01 -17.48 21.65
C GLN A 476 9.51 -16.23 20.91
N GLY A 477 10.07 -15.96 19.72
CA GLY A 477 9.50 -15.00 18.77
C GLY A 477 9.10 -15.71 17.48
N PRO A 478 8.21 -15.15 16.65
CA PRO A 478 7.87 -15.70 15.33
C PRO A 478 9.03 -15.45 14.35
N LEU A 479 10.24 -15.88 14.70
CA LEU A 479 11.42 -15.68 13.88
C LEU A 479 11.47 -16.86 12.90
N GLY A 480 11.00 -16.64 11.68
CA GLY A 480 11.27 -17.57 10.58
C GLY A 480 12.76 -17.58 10.23
N ASP A 481 13.18 -18.42 9.27
CA ASP A 481 14.58 -18.47 8.81
C ASP A 481 15.12 -17.09 8.42
N GLU A 482 14.26 -16.24 7.85
CA GLU A 482 14.62 -14.87 7.45
C GLU A 482 14.88 -13.95 8.66
N ASP A 483 14.13 -14.10 9.74
CA ASP A 483 14.37 -13.33 10.95
C ASP A 483 15.61 -13.83 11.69
N ALA A 484 15.88 -15.14 11.65
CA ALA A 484 17.12 -15.72 12.15
C ALA A 484 18.35 -15.24 11.35
N ASP A 485 18.25 -15.16 10.02
CA ASP A 485 19.27 -14.57 9.14
C ASP A 485 19.54 -13.09 9.46
N ASN A 486 18.50 -12.33 9.81
CA ASN A 486 18.60 -10.93 10.23
C ASN A 486 19.02 -10.77 11.70
N PHE A 487 18.92 -11.83 12.50
CA PHE A 487 19.31 -11.86 13.90
C PHE A 487 20.80 -12.21 14.01
N TYR A 488 21.65 -11.22 13.79
CA TYR A 488 23.10 -11.35 13.95
C TYR A 488 23.45 -11.55 15.45
N PRO A 489 24.01 -12.71 15.87
CA PRO A 489 24.42 -12.96 17.27
C PRO A 489 25.49 -12.00 17.77
#